data_AF-A0A2T7X2D6-F1
#
_entry.id   AF-A0A2T7X2D6-F1
#
_cell.length_a   1.000
_cell.length_b   1.000
_cell.length_c   1.000
_cell.angle_alpha   90.00
_cell.angle_beta   90.00
_cell.angle_gamma   90.00
#
_symmetry.space_group_name_H-M   'P 1'
#
loop_
_entity.id
_entity.type
_entity.pdbx_description
1 polymer ?
#
loop_
_entity_poly.entity_id
_entity_poly.type
_entity_poly.pdbx_seq_one_letter_code
_entity_poly.pdbx_strand_id
1 'polypeptide(L)'
;MQDNLSTRDLSRRTLVKGAAWSVPVVAVAVATPLAAASQTPPAATFWATGATVSVVSGNVTNFTVEGSDADGNLALLPAGTSVMIVPDPGVTLQVVNAIGIVVTQNPDGSITGVITASDITNVRIQFRPTGPSGSGYSITTNIDIDPFTETIDVTLR
;
A
#
# COMPACT_ATOMS: atom_id res chain seq x y z
N MET A 1 22.69 -26.25 64.01
CA MET A 1 23.07 -26.47 62.60
C MET A 1 22.28 -25.47 61.77
N GLN A 2 22.91 -24.38 61.35
CA GLN A 2 22.31 -23.35 60.50
C GLN A 2 23.25 -23.18 59.31
N ASP A 3 22.81 -23.68 58.16
CA ASP A 3 23.57 -23.66 56.92
C ASP A 3 23.67 -22.23 56.40
N ASN A 4 24.90 -21.72 56.37
CA ASN A 4 25.25 -20.41 55.84
C ASN A 4 25.21 -20.51 54.30
N LEU A 5 24.03 -20.34 53.70
CA LEU A 5 23.88 -20.18 52.25
C LEU A 5 24.48 -18.82 51.85
N SER A 6 25.80 -18.81 51.65
CA SER A 6 26.55 -17.67 51.10
C SER A 6 25.87 -17.21 49.80
N THR A 7 25.07 -16.16 49.90
CA THR A 7 24.36 -15.59 48.75
C THR A 7 25.41 -14.97 47.85
N ARG A 8 25.66 -15.60 46.70
CA ARG A 8 26.63 -15.12 45.71
C ARG A 8 26.06 -13.87 45.05
N ASP A 9 26.33 -12.70 45.63
CA ASP A 9 25.91 -11.43 45.07
C ASP A 9 26.70 -11.13 43.79
N LEU A 10 26.01 -11.16 42.65
CA LEU A 10 26.54 -10.69 41.39
C LEU A 10 26.67 -9.17 41.45
N SER A 11 27.92 -8.67 41.44
CA SER A 11 28.15 -7.22 41.36
C SER A 11 27.54 -6.68 40.07
N ARG A 12 26.81 -5.56 40.17
CA ARG A 12 26.24 -4.82 39.01
C ARG A 12 27.29 -4.57 37.93
N ARG A 13 28.54 -4.33 38.34
CA ARG A 13 29.70 -4.15 37.43
C ARG A 13 29.97 -5.40 36.58
N THR A 14 29.81 -6.59 37.13
CA THR A 14 30.01 -7.86 36.42
C THR A 14 28.92 -8.05 35.36
N LEU A 15 27.67 -7.75 35.70
CA LEU A 15 26.55 -7.80 34.74
C LEU A 15 26.75 -6.79 33.60
N VAL A 16 27.12 -5.55 33.92
CA VAL A 16 27.37 -4.51 32.91
C VAL A 16 28.53 -4.89 31.99
N LYS A 17 29.63 -5.44 32.54
CA LYS A 17 30.74 -5.93 31.72
C LYS A 17 30.32 -7.07 30.80
N GLY A 18 29.52 -8.01 31.28
CA GLY A 18 29.01 -9.10 30.44
C GLY A 18 28.12 -8.57 29.32
N ALA A 19 27.15 -7.73 29.65
CA ALA A 19 26.24 -7.12 28.69
C ALA A 19 26.97 -6.25 27.65
N ALA A 20 28.01 -5.51 28.05
CA ALA A 20 28.79 -4.66 27.15
C ALA A 20 29.42 -5.44 25.99
N TRP A 21 29.75 -6.72 26.19
CA TRP A 21 30.35 -7.57 25.17
C TRP A 21 29.35 -8.50 24.48
N SER A 22 28.30 -8.95 25.17
CA SER A 22 27.32 -9.87 24.59
C SER A 22 26.20 -9.18 23.82
N VAL A 23 25.70 -8.03 24.29
CA VAL A 23 24.56 -7.34 23.67
C VAL A 23 24.86 -6.89 22.24
N PRO A 24 26.01 -6.27 21.91
CA PRO A 24 26.30 -5.90 20.52
C PRO A 24 26.40 -7.12 19.60
N VAL A 25 26.98 -8.23 20.08
CA VAL A 25 27.12 -9.47 19.31
C VAL A 25 25.74 -10.08 19.02
N VAL A 26 24.87 -10.15 20.03
CA VAL A 26 23.50 -10.65 19.85
C VAL A 26 22.71 -9.73 18.92
N ALA A 27 22.84 -8.41 19.08
CA ALA A 27 22.18 -7.44 18.21
C ALA A 27 22.57 -7.63 16.74
N VAL A 28 23.87 -7.75 16.45
CA VAL A 28 24.36 -8.01 15.08
C VAL A 28 23.92 -9.40 14.60
N ALA A 29 23.98 -10.42 15.45
CA ALA A 29 23.60 -11.79 15.09
C ALA A 29 22.12 -11.94 14.73
N VAL A 30 21.24 -11.11 15.29
CA VAL A 30 19.80 -11.09 14.95
C VAL A 30 19.51 -10.13 13.81
N ALA A 31 20.19 -8.97 13.74
CA ALA A 31 19.98 -7.98 12.69
C ALA A 31 20.43 -8.49 11.31
N THR A 32 21.55 -9.21 11.23
CA THR A 32 22.13 -9.68 9.96
C THR A 32 21.20 -10.66 9.22
N PRO A 33 20.69 -11.75 9.83
CA PRO A 33 19.76 -12.64 9.13
C PRO A 33 18.43 -11.96 8.83
N LEU A 34 17.96 -11.04 9.68
CA LEU A 34 16.73 -10.29 9.42
C LEU A 34 16.88 -9.39 8.19
N ALA A 35 18.01 -8.68 8.08
CA ALA A 35 18.33 -7.87 6.90
C ALA A 35 18.53 -8.74 5.64
N ALA A 36 19.19 -9.89 5.76
CA ALA A 36 19.39 -10.82 4.64
C ALA A 36 18.08 -11.50 4.19
N ALA A 37 17.11 -11.68 5.09
CA ALA A 37 15.79 -12.21 4.77
C ALA A 37 14.84 -11.16 4.18
N SER A 38 15.16 -9.86 4.29
CA SER A 38 14.38 -8.80 3.68
C SER A 38 14.59 -8.83 2.17
N GLN A 39 13.62 -9.39 1.44
CA GLN A 39 13.62 -9.37 -0.01
C GLN A 39 12.91 -8.09 -0.49
N THR A 40 13.53 -7.36 -1.42
CA THR A 40 12.81 -6.37 -2.22
C THR A 40 11.72 -7.12 -2.98
N PRO A 41 10.45 -6.68 -2.95
CA PRO A 41 9.41 -7.35 -3.72
C PRO A 41 9.81 -7.40 -5.20
N PRO A 42 9.55 -8.51 -5.90
CA PRO A 42 9.86 -8.61 -7.33
C PRO A 42 9.04 -7.58 -8.12
N ALA A 43 9.43 -7.33 -9.37
CA ALA A 43 8.57 -6.59 -10.30
C ALA A 43 7.29 -7.37 -10.57
N ALA A 44 6.16 -6.67 -10.66
CA ALA A 44 4.87 -7.29 -10.95
C ALA A 44 4.88 -7.95 -12.34
N THR A 45 4.44 -9.21 -12.39
CA THR A 45 4.21 -9.95 -13.64
C THR A 45 2.73 -9.91 -14.03
N PHE A 46 1.86 -9.75 -13.04
CA PHE A 46 0.42 -9.60 -13.19
C PHE A 46 -0.04 -8.38 -12.41
N TRP A 47 -1.20 -7.86 -12.78
CA TRP A 47 -1.81 -6.75 -12.08
C TRP A 47 -3.33 -6.81 -12.20
N ALA A 48 -4.03 -6.23 -11.25
CA ALA A 48 -5.48 -6.21 -11.20
C ALA A 48 -6.01 -4.84 -10.77
N THR A 49 -7.19 -4.48 -11.28
CA THR A 49 -7.95 -3.34 -10.76
C THR A 49 -9.15 -3.80 -9.95
N GLY A 50 -9.62 -2.94 -9.07
CA GLY A 50 -10.89 -3.14 -8.37
C GLY A 50 -11.51 -1.83 -7.96
N ALA A 51 -12.83 -1.77 -7.91
CA ALA A 51 -13.56 -0.65 -7.35
C ALA A 51 -14.60 -1.14 -6.34
N THR A 52 -14.65 -0.52 -5.17
CA THR A 52 -15.65 -0.80 -4.13
C THR A 52 -16.22 0.49 -3.57
N VAL A 53 -17.50 0.48 -3.17
CA VAL A 53 -18.17 1.66 -2.60
C VAL A 53 -18.40 1.49 -1.11
N SER A 54 -18.14 2.53 -0.34
CA SER A 54 -18.51 2.63 1.07
C SER A 54 -19.69 3.57 1.28
N VAL A 55 -20.85 3.01 1.63
CA VAL A 55 -22.06 3.78 2.00
C VAL A 55 -21.89 4.51 3.33
N VAL A 56 -21.21 3.88 4.30
CA VAL A 56 -20.98 4.45 5.63
C VAL A 56 -20.06 5.67 5.56
N SER A 57 -19.18 5.72 4.56
CA SER A 57 -18.32 6.87 4.27
C SER A 57 -19.02 7.93 3.42
N GLY A 58 -20.31 7.78 3.11
CA GLY A 58 -21.07 8.70 2.27
C GLY A 58 -20.79 8.52 0.78
N ASN A 59 -20.82 7.28 0.29
CA ASN A 59 -20.65 6.93 -1.12
C ASN A 59 -19.27 7.29 -1.70
N VAL A 60 -18.23 6.95 -0.94
CA VAL A 60 -16.83 7.03 -1.41
C VAL A 60 -16.49 5.74 -2.14
N THR A 61 -15.97 5.87 -3.35
CA THR A 61 -15.45 4.77 -4.15
C THR A 61 -13.95 4.62 -3.88
N ASN A 62 -13.54 3.41 -3.53
CA ASN A 62 -12.15 2.99 -3.41
C ASN A 62 -11.77 2.28 -4.70
N PHE A 63 -10.95 2.91 -5.52
CA PHE A 63 -10.30 2.29 -6.65
C PHE A 63 -8.90 1.81 -6.25
N THR A 64 -8.55 0.60 -6.62
CA THR A 64 -7.25 -0.01 -6.33
C THR A 64 -6.59 -0.56 -7.57
N VAL A 65 -5.27 -0.47 -7.61
CA VAL A 65 -4.42 -1.20 -8.57
C VAL A 65 -3.40 -1.98 -7.76
N GLU A 66 -3.33 -3.29 -7.97
CA GLU A 66 -2.44 -4.18 -7.22
C GLU A 66 -1.54 -4.94 -8.20
N GLY A 67 -0.24 -4.96 -7.93
CA GLY A 67 0.72 -5.77 -8.67
C GLY A 67 0.94 -7.09 -7.95
N SER A 68 1.01 -8.19 -8.71
CA SER A 68 1.37 -9.50 -8.18
C SER A 68 2.44 -10.21 -9.00
N ASP A 69 3.23 -11.05 -8.34
CA ASP A 69 4.20 -11.94 -8.99
C ASP A 69 3.51 -13.20 -9.55
N ALA A 70 4.30 -14.11 -10.11
CA ALA A 70 3.80 -15.35 -10.72
C ALA A 70 3.18 -16.32 -9.71
N ASP A 71 3.49 -16.16 -8.43
CA ASP A 71 3.01 -16.97 -7.32
C ASP A 71 1.81 -16.32 -6.61
N GLY A 72 1.39 -15.12 -7.04
CA GLY A 72 0.26 -14.37 -6.50
C GLY A 72 0.60 -13.51 -5.28
N ASN A 73 1.87 -13.30 -4.95
CA ASN A 73 2.28 -12.39 -3.88
C ASN A 73 2.35 -10.96 -4.37
N LEU A 74 2.26 -9.98 -3.46
CA LEU A 74 2.39 -8.57 -3.80
C LEU A 74 3.75 -8.26 -4.44
N ALA A 75 3.71 -7.52 -5.55
CA ALA A 75 4.87 -7.19 -6.35
C ALA A 75 4.87 -5.70 -6.74
N LEU A 76 6.06 -5.18 -7.08
CA LEU A 76 6.26 -3.76 -7.38
C LEU A 76 5.59 -3.38 -8.70
N LEU A 77 4.76 -2.36 -8.64
CA LEU A 77 4.24 -1.66 -9.80
C LEU A 77 5.34 -0.74 -10.37
N PRO A 78 5.52 -0.70 -11.71
CA PRO A 78 6.48 0.19 -12.35
C PRO A 78 6.25 1.67 -11.97
N ALA A 79 7.33 2.37 -11.63
CA ALA A 79 7.27 3.82 -11.53
C ALA A 79 7.05 4.43 -12.93
N GLY A 80 6.30 5.52 -12.99
CA GLY A 80 5.89 6.18 -14.23
C GLY A 80 4.55 5.69 -14.78
N THR A 81 3.97 4.62 -14.23
CA THR A 81 2.64 4.16 -14.62
C THR A 81 1.60 5.26 -14.45
N SER A 82 0.89 5.57 -15.53
CA SER A 82 -0.29 6.42 -15.48
C SER A 82 -1.57 5.61 -15.32
N VAL A 83 -2.47 6.11 -14.47
CA VAL A 83 -3.83 5.63 -14.30
C VAL A 83 -4.77 6.78 -14.63
N MET A 84 -5.68 6.61 -15.58
CA MET A 84 -6.72 7.58 -15.89
C MET A 84 -8.08 6.98 -15.57
N ILE A 85 -8.93 7.71 -14.86
CA ILE A 85 -10.28 7.31 -14.49
C ILE A 85 -11.23 8.37 -15.05
N VAL A 86 -12.03 7.98 -16.03
CA VAL A 86 -12.99 8.85 -16.71
C VAL A 86 -14.40 8.42 -16.29
N PRO A 87 -15.20 9.29 -15.65
CA PRO A 87 -16.59 8.98 -15.34
C PRO A 87 -17.51 9.16 -16.56
N ASP A 88 -18.75 8.70 -16.42
CA ASP A 88 -19.81 9.02 -17.38
C ASP A 88 -19.99 10.53 -17.60
N PRO A 89 -20.45 10.95 -18.80
CA PRO A 89 -20.70 12.35 -19.09
C PRO A 89 -21.58 13.05 -18.04
N GLY A 90 -21.08 14.17 -17.51
CA GLY A 90 -21.78 14.98 -16.52
C GLY A 90 -21.51 14.60 -15.06
N VAL A 91 -20.84 13.46 -14.80
CA VAL A 91 -20.33 13.10 -13.48
C VAL A 91 -18.91 13.63 -13.32
N THR A 92 -18.60 14.12 -12.12
CA THR A 92 -17.27 14.60 -11.74
C THR A 92 -16.77 13.81 -10.54
N LEU A 93 -15.50 13.43 -10.53
CA LEU A 93 -14.92 12.62 -9.45
C LEU A 93 -14.07 13.48 -8.53
N GLN A 94 -14.59 13.78 -7.33
CA GLN A 94 -13.86 14.52 -6.32
C GLN A 94 -12.93 13.59 -5.52
N VAL A 95 -11.62 13.77 -5.66
CA VAL A 95 -10.63 13.01 -4.89
C VAL A 95 -10.75 13.34 -3.40
N VAL A 96 -10.83 12.29 -2.58
CA VAL A 96 -10.83 12.36 -1.11
C VAL A 96 -9.45 12.03 -0.56
N ASN A 97 -8.79 11.03 -1.12
CA ASN A 97 -7.48 10.55 -0.66
C ASN A 97 -6.81 9.73 -1.77
N ALA A 98 -5.49 9.71 -1.79
CA ALA A 98 -4.71 8.85 -2.69
C ALA A 98 -3.44 8.34 -1.98
N ILE A 99 -3.10 7.08 -2.21
CA ILE A 99 -1.95 6.39 -1.61
C ILE A 99 -1.20 5.63 -2.70
N GLY A 100 0.13 5.72 -2.68
CA GLY A 100 1.01 5.07 -3.65
C GLY A 100 0.98 5.71 -5.04
N ILE A 101 0.21 6.79 -5.22
CA ILE A 101 0.05 7.48 -6.49
C ILE A 101 -0.15 8.99 -6.27
N VAL A 102 0.41 9.80 -7.16
CA VAL A 102 0.14 11.24 -7.22
C VAL A 102 -1.03 11.45 -8.17
N VAL A 103 -2.10 12.08 -7.70
CA VAL A 103 -3.33 12.28 -8.50
C VAL A 103 -3.58 13.76 -8.80
N THR A 104 -4.15 13.98 -9.97
CA THR A 104 -4.65 15.26 -10.47
C THR A 104 -6.10 15.08 -10.85
N GLN A 105 -6.97 15.95 -10.33
CA GLN A 105 -8.37 16.03 -10.76
C GLN A 105 -8.45 16.99 -11.95
N ASN A 106 -8.97 16.51 -13.07
CA ASN A 106 -9.05 17.28 -14.30
C ASN A 106 -10.35 18.11 -14.37
N PRO A 107 -10.36 19.22 -15.14
CA PRO A 107 -11.54 20.06 -15.28
C PRO A 107 -12.76 19.36 -15.91
N ASP A 108 -12.53 18.29 -16.66
CA ASP A 108 -13.57 17.46 -17.27
C ASP A 108 -14.22 16.47 -16.28
N GLY A 109 -13.78 16.46 -15.01
CA GLY A 109 -14.29 15.58 -13.98
C GLY A 109 -13.56 14.24 -13.86
N SER A 110 -12.60 13.96 -14.76
CA SER A 110 -11.75 12.77 -14.69
C SER A 110 -10.62 12.91 -13.66
N ILE A 111 -10.00 11.78 -13.33
CA ILE A 111 -8.80 11.74 -12.47
C ILE A 111 -7.66 11.14 -13.30
N THR A 112 -6.49 11.78 -13.26
CA THR A 112 -5.25 11.19 -13.75
C THR A 112 -4.29 11.01 -12.58
N GLY A 113 -3.66 9.86 -12.47
CA GLY A 113 -2.64 9.58 -11.47
C GLY A 113 -1.37 9.02 -12.09
N VAL A 114 -0.23 9.29 -11.46
CA VAL A 114 1.06 8.71 -11.84
C VAL A 114 1.75 8.13 -10.62
N ILE A 115 2.19 6.87 -10.72
CA ILE A 115 3.02 6.24 -9.69
C ILE A 115 4.42 6.84 -9.78
N THR A 116 4.86 7.58 -8.77
CA THR A 116 6.16 8.27 -8.81
C THR A 116 7.27 7.53 -8.09
N ALA A 117 6.93 6.60 -7.20
CA ALA A 117 7.88 5.85 -6.39
C ALA A 117 8.04 4.42 -6.89
N SER A 118 9.22 3.83 -6.71
CA SER A 118 9.58 2.49 -7.22
C SER A 118 9.33 1.36 -6.22
N ASP A 119 8.81 1.67 -5.04
CA ASP A 119 8.55 0.76 -3.93
C ASP A 119 7.06 0.49 -3.70
N ILE A 120 6.21 0.87 -4.67
CA ILE A 120 4.76 0.76 -4.58
C ILE A 120 4.30 -0.61 -5.06
N THR A 121 3.56 -1.34 -4.22
CA THR A 121 2.91 -2.61 -4.60
C THR A 121 1.40 -2.49 -4.77
N ASN A 122 0.79 -1.49 -4.11
CA ASN A 122 -0.63 -1.19 -4.15
C ASN A 122 -0.84 0.32 -4.29
N VAL A 123 -1.75 0.67 -5.18
CA VAL A 123 -2.30 2.01 -5.33
C VAL A 123 -3.72 2.02 -4.82
N ARG A 124 -4.10 3.09 -4.12
CA ARG A 124 -5.49 3.35 -3.76
C ARG A 124 -5.86 4.81 -4.05
N ILE A 125 -6.96 5.00 -4.76
CA ILE A 125 -7.57 6.31 -4.99
C ILE A 125 -8.99 6.26 -4.42
N GLN A 126 -9.28 7.18 -3.52
CA GLN A 126 -10.60 7.36 -2.93
C GLN A 126 -11.23 8.60 -3.52
N PHE A 127 -12.43 8.49 -4.07
CA PHE A 127 -13.13 9.62 -4.65
C PHE A 127 -14.64 9.53 -4.45
N ARG A 128 -15.30 10.68 -4.56
CA ARG A 128 -16.77 10.81 -4.51
C ARG A 128 -17.28 11.26 -5.87
N PRO A 129 -18.29 10.61 -6.44
CA PRO A 129 -18.98 11.14 -7.62
C PRO A 129 -19.82 12.36 -7.22
N THR A 130 -19.85 13.38 -8.08
CA THR A 130 -20.77 14.53 -8.00
C THR A 130 -21.39 14.76 -9.37
N GLY A 131 -22.71 14.96 -9.43
CA GLY A 131 -23.44 15.13 -10.69
C GLY A 131 -24.65 14.20 -10.79
N PRO A 132 -25.15 13.89 -11.99
CA PRO A 132 -26.30 13.03 -12.23
C PRO A 132 -25.95 11.54 -12.07
N SER A 133 -25.40 11.16 -10.92
CA SER A 133 -24.93 9.79 -10.64
C SER A 133 -26.02 8.85 -10.13
N GLY A 134 -27.30 9.26 -10.16
CA GLY A 134 -28.47 8.43 -9.83
C GLY A 134 -28.25 7.43 -8.68
N SER A 135 -28.50 6.14 -8.97
CA SER A 135 -28.19 4.99 -8.11
C SER A 135 -26.82 4.35 -8.41
N GLY A 136 -26.02 4.96 -9.28
CA GLY A 136 -24.76 4.42 -9.76
C GLY A 136 -24.22 5.19 -10.96
N TYR A 137 -22.94 4.99 -11.24
CA TYR A 137 -22.22 5.61 -12.36
C TYR A 137 -21.15 4.64 -12.86
N SER A 138 -20.80 4.74 -14.14
CA SER A 138 -19.70 3.96 -14.71
C SER A 138 -18.42 4.79 -14.71
N ILE A 139 -17.29 4.10 -14.55
CA ILE A 139 -15.96 4.68 -14.77
C ILE A 139 -15.22 3.85 -15.80
N THR A 140 -14.61 4.51 -16.78
CA THR A 140 -13.65 3.91 -17.68
C THR A 140 -12.25 4.17 -17.16
N THR A 141 -11.47 3.12 -16.97
CA THR A 141 -10.11 3.20 -16.44
C THR A 141 -9.09 2.79 -17.47
N ASN A 142 -8.08 3.64 -17.70
CA ASN A 142 -6.97 3.38 -18.61
C ASN A 142 -5.66 3.30 -17.82
N ILE A 143 -4.91 2.22 -17.99
CA ILE A 143 -3.63 1.97 -17.30
C ILE A 143 -2.55 1.61 -18.33
N ASP A 144 -1.35 2.17 -18.14
CA ASP A 144 -0.24 2.07 -19.12
C ASP A 144 0.83 1.01 -18.78
N ILE A 145 0.65 0.20 -17.72
CA ILE A 145 1.57 -0.93 -17.38
C ILE A 145 1.54 -2.02 -18.45
N ASP A 146 0.40 -2.15 -19.13
CA ASP A 146 0.16 -2.91 -20.34
C ASP A 146 -1.17 -2.35 -20.85
N PRO A 147 -1.19 -1.53 -21.92
CA PRO A 147 -2.31 -0.64 -22.25
C PRO A 147 -3.66 -1.36 -22.21
N PHE A 148 -4.43 -1.06 -21.16
CA PHE A 148 -5.68 -1.74 -20.89
C PHE A 148 -6.75 -0.71 -20.55
N THR A 149 -7.97 -1.02 -20.97
CA THR A 149 -9.14 -0.19 -20.74
C THR A 149 -10.27 -1.08 -20.25
N GLU A 150 -10.84 -0.70 -19.11
CA GLU A 150 -11.98 -1.38 -18.50
C GLU A 150 -13.04 -0.37 -18.12
N THR A 151 -14.29 -0.81 -18.14
CA THR A 151 -15.41 -0.02 -17.60
C THR A 151 -15.96 -0.74 -16.39
N ILE A 152 -16.04 -0.03 -15.27
CA ILE A 152 -16.52 -0.55 -14.00
C ILE A 152 -17.81 0.19 -13.63
N ASP A 153 -18.88 -0.56 -13.45
CA ASP A 153 -20.16 -0.03 -12.98
C ASP A 153 -20.16 0.08 -11.46
N VAL A 154 -20.22 1.31 -10.97
CA VAL A 154 -20.19 1.63 -9.55
C VAL A 154 -21.62 1.85 -9.06
N THR A 155 -22.16 0.90 -8.30
CA THR A 155 -23.49 1.04 -7.68
C THR A 155 -23.41 1.83 -6.39
N LEU A 156 -24.14 2.94 -6.31
CA LEU A 156 -24.35 3.71 -5.09
C LEU A 156 -25.54 3.14 -4.33
N ARG A 157 -25.43 2.98 -3.02
CA ARG A 157 -26.51 2.48 -2.16
C ARG A 157 -26.93 3.53 -1.14
#